data_AF-A0A8T5TEB6-F1
#
_entry.id   AF-A0A8T5TEB6-F1
#
_cell.length_a   1.000
_cell.length_b   1.000
_cell.length_c   1.000
_cell.angle_alpha   90.00
_cell.angle_beta   90.00
_cell.angle_gamma   90.00
#
_symmetry.space_group_name_H-M   'P 1'
#
loop_
_entity.id
_entity.type
_entity.pdbx_description
1 polymer ?
#
loop_
_entity_poly.entity_id
_entity_poly.type
_entity_poly.pdbx_seq_one_letter_code
_entity_poly.pdbx_strand_id
1 'polypeptide(L)'
;MGINETEKDKDTKQSFTVKFKNYVRNLFDFSQLDKKTILYIVIFVFLIVISVVLLYYNYFVDKTFIYTLVAEWFVNPIYELGFIGIFLFIAVMAIQGLLVPIPSEIVLLATGMIWGWALGGFLGIIGSMSAALLCFYVSRKGGRPLAKKFVGENAINMADGLIQKYGIKVIIISRFIPFISFDV
;
A
#
# COMPACT_ATOMS: atom_id res chain seq x y z
N MET A 1 -40.74 -43.53 5.46
CA MET A 1 -40.01 -42.61 6.37
C MET A 1 -39.10 -41.61 5.62
N GLY A 2 -39.26 -41.41 4.29
CA GLY A 2 -38.29 -40.64 3.48
C GLY A 2 -38.84 -39.39 2.76
N ILE A 3 -39.96 -38.83 3.21
CA ILE A 3 -40.58 -37.64 2.56
C ILE A 3 -40.16 -36.31 3.24
N ASN A 4 -39.67 -36.38 4.49
CA ASN A 4 -39.38 -35.21 5.32
C ASN A 4 -37.96 -34.63 5.12
N GLU A 5 -37.02 -35.39 4.56
CA GLU A 5 -35.66 -34.90 4.27
C GLU A 5 -35.62 -34.08 2.97
N THR A 6 -36.39 -34.46 1.96
CA THR A 6 -36.42 -33.78 0.65
C THR A 6 -37.12 -32.42 0.65
N GLU A 7 -38.07 -32.17 1.55
CA GLU A 7 -38.73 -30.87 1.70
C GLU A 7 -37.86 -29.88 2.49
N LYS A 8 -37.23 -30.35 3.56
CA LYS A 8 -36.34 -29.54 4.42
C LYS A 8 -35.07 -29.10 3.68
N ASP A 9 -34.52 -29.94 2.80
CA ASP A 9 -33.36 -29.59 1.97
C ASP A 9 -33.71 -28.53 0.91
N LYS A 10 -34.92 -28.58 0.32
CA LYS A 10 -35.39 -27.57 -0.65
C LYS A 10 -35.59 -26.19 -0.03
N ASP A 11 -36.23 -26.10 1.13
CA ASP A 11 -36.42 -24.83 1.85
C ASP A 11 -35.09 -24.21 2.31
N THR A 12 -34.14 -25.04 2.75
CA THR A 12 -32.82 -24.59 3.17
C THR A 12 -32.02 -24.05 1.98
N LYS A 13 -32.08 -24.74 0.83
CA LYS A 13 -31.40 -24.34 -0.40
C LYS A 13 -32.01 -23.07 -1.00
N GLN A 14 -33.34 -22.91 -0.93
CA GLN A 14 -34.05 -21.72 -1.40
C GLN A 14 -33.75 -20.50 -0.51
N SER A 15 -33.72 -20.66 0.81
CA SER A 15 -33.31 -19.63 1.78
C SER A 15 -31.86 -19.18 1.59
N PHE A 16 -30.92 -20.12 1.36
CA PHE A 16 -29.53 -19.80 1.06
C PHE A 16 -29.38 -19.04 -0.26
N THR A 17 -30.11 -19.46 -1.30
CA THR A 17 -30.06 -18.81 -2.62
C THR A 17 -30.63 -17.38 -2.57
N VAL A 18 -31.70 -17.15 -1.80
CA VAL A 18 -32.30 -15.82 -1.60
C VAL A 18 -31.35 -14.91 -0.78
N LYS A 19 -30.75 -15.42 0.30
CA LYS A 19 -29.74 -14.68 1.06
C LYS A 19 -28.53 -14.33 0.21
N PHE A 20 -28.02 -15.28 -0.57
CA PHE A 20 -26.88 -15.08 -1.47
C PHE A 20 -27.21 -14.04 -2.54
N LYS A 21 -28.39 -14.14 -3.17
CA LYS A 21 -28.85 -13.18 -4.18
C LYS A 21 -28.98 -11.76 -3.61
N ASN A 22 -29.50 -11.61 -2.39
CA ASN A 22 -29.58 -10.31 -1.72
C ASN A 22 -28.20 -9.77 -1.32
N TYR A 23 -27.26 -10.65 -0.94
CA TYR A 23 -25.89 -10.25 -0.64
C TYR A 23 -25.15 -9.75 -1.89
N VAL A 24 -25.26 -10.48 -3.01
CA VAL A 24 -24.72 -10.06 -4.30
C VAL A 24 -25.36 -8.75 -4.77
N ARG A 25 -26.67 -8.60 -4.57
CA ARG A 25 -27.38 -7.36 -4.93
C ARG A 25 -26.90 -6.16 -4.12
N ASN A 26 -26.70 -6.30 -2.80
CA ASN A 26 -26.16 -5.23 -1.96
C ASN A 26 -24.69 -4.93 -2.25
N LEU A 27 -23.89 -5.93 -2.69
CA LEU A 27 -22.49 -5.72 -3.09
C LEU A 27 -22.37 -4.79 -4.32
N PHE A 28 -23.37 -4.83 -5.20
CA PHE A 28 -23.44 -4.01 -6.41
C PHE A 28 -24.33 -2.77 -6.27
N ASP A 29 -24.90 -2.51 -5.08
CA ASP A 29 -25.75 -1.35 -4.83
C ASP A 29 -24.88 -0.14 -4.42
N PHE A 30 -24.21 0.47 -5.40
CA PHE A 30 -23.34 1.65 -5.20
C PHE A 30 -24.12 2.95 -4.93
N SER A 31 -25.46 2.87 -4.80
CA SER A 31 -26.40 3.99 -4.64
C SER A 31 -26.21 4.80 -3.36
N GLN A 32 -25.72 4.19 -2.27
CA GLN A 32 -25.49 4.86 -0.98
C GLN A 32 -24.03 5.31 -0.76
N LEU A 33 -23.16 5.15 -1.75
CA LEU A 33 -21.75 5.50 -1.58
C LEU A 33 -21.53 6.99 -1.79
N ASP A 34 -20.87 7.60 -0.82
CA ASP A 34 -20.49 8.99 -0.88
C ASP A 34 -19.57 9.25 -2.08
N LYS A 35 -19.68 10.41 -2.73
CA LYS A 35 -18.97 10.71 -4.01
C LYS A 35 -17.45 10.54 -3.89
N LYS A 36 -16.90 10.77 -2.70
CA LYS A 36 -15.47 10.57 -2.38
C LYS A 36 -15.09 9.09 -2.37
N THR A 37 -15.93 8.23 -1.83
CA THR A 37 -15.72 6.77 -1.79
C THR A 37 -15.77 6.18 -3.20
N ILE A 38 -16.69 6.65 -4.04
CA ILE A 38 -16.73 6.27 -5.46
C ILE A 38 -15.45 6.69 -6.18
N LEU A 39 -14.95 7.91 -5.93
CA LEU A 39 -13.68 8.37 -6.50
C LEU A 39 -12.50 7.47 -6.11
N TYR A 40 -12.38 7.10 -4.83
CA TYR A 40 -11.32 6.17 -4.37
C TYR A 40 -11.45 4.80 -5.02
N ILE A 41 -12.67 4.27 -5.16
CA ILE A 41 -12.93 2.99 -5.84
C ILE A 41 -12.53 3.09 -7.32
N VAL A 42 -12.86 4.17 -8.01
CA VAL A 42 -12.49 4.38 -9.41
C VAL A 42 -10.97 4.48 -9.57
N ILE A 43 -10.29 5.24 -8.71
CA ILE A 43 -8.82 5.32 -8.70
C ILE A 43 -8.20 3.95 -8.45
N PHE A 44 -8.73 3.19 -7.49
CA PHE A 44 -8.24 1.86 -7.17
C PHE A 44 -8.42 0.88 -8.34
N VAL A 45 -9.60 0.87 -8.97
CA VAL A 45 -9.87 0.06 -10.16
C VAL A 45 -8.97 0.48 -11.32
N PHE A 46 -8.77 1.78 -11.54
CA PHE A 46 -7.87 2.31 -12.56
C PHE A 46 -6.41 1.85 -12.33
N LEU A 47 -5.93 1.89 -11.10
CA LEU A 47 -4.59 1.37 -10.73
C LEU A 47 -4.47 -0.13 -10.99
N ILE A 48 -5.50 -0.91 -10.68
CA ILE A 48 -5.53 -2.35 -10.97
C ILE A 48 -5.48 -2.58 -12.49
N VAL A 49 -6.29 -1.87 -13.26
CA VAL A 49 -6.30 -2.00 -14.73
C VAL A 49 -4.93 -1.63 -15.31
N ILE A 50 -4.32 -0.53 -14.87
CA ILE A 50 -2.95 -0.16 -15.26
C ILE A 50 -1.96 -1.27 -14.95
N SER A 51 -2.02 -1.83 -13.74
CA SER A 51 -1.13 -2.91 -13.31
C SER A 51 -1.27 -4.15 -14.21
N VAL A 52 -2.51 -4.55 -14.50
CA VAL A 52 -2.80 -5.70 -15.39
C VAL A 52 -2.35 -5.43 -16.83
N VAL A 53 -2.54 -4.21 -17.34
CA VAL A 53 -2.08 -3.82 -18.69
C VAL A 53 -0.56 -3.85 -18.79
N LEU A 54 0.15 -3.33 -17.79
CA LEU A 54 1.61 -3.38 -17.72
C LEU A 54 2.13 -4.82 -17.70
N LEU A 55 1.47 -5.69 -16.92
CA LEU A 55 1.82 -7.11 -16.84
C LEU A 55 1.53 -7.84 -18.15
N TYR A 56 0.41 -7.53 -18.80
CA TYR A 56 0.08 -8.04 -20.13
C TYR A 56 1.12 -7.64 -21.17
N TYR A 57 1.52 -6.36 -21.19
CA TYR A 57 2.57 -5.87 -22.09
C TYR A 57 3.91 -6.56 -21.85
N ASN A 58 4.28 -6.76 -20.58
CA ASN A 58 5.50 -7.48 -20.24
C ASN A 58 5.47 -8.96 -20.67
N TYR A 59 4.31 -9.62 -20.59
CA TYR A 59 4.22 -11.04 -20.94
C TYR A 59 4.09 -11.29 -22.46
N PHE A 60 3.33 -10.46 -23.18
CA PHE A 60 2.96 -10.71 -24.58
C PHE A 60 3.73 -9.87 -25.61
N VAL A 61 4.20 -8.67 -25.26
CA VAL A 61 4.83 -7.75 -26.23
C VAL A 61 6.34 -7.75 -26.09
N ASP A 62 6.84 -7.42 -24.89
CA ASP A 62 8.27 -7.38 -24.63
C ASP A 62 8.57 -7.73 -23.16
N LYS A 63 9.21 -8.88 -22.96
CA LYS A 63 9.62 -9.39 -21.64
C LYS A 63 10.58 -8.45 -20.92
N THR A 64 11.24 -7.56 -21.65
CA THR A 64 12.23 -6.64 -21.10
C THR A 64 11.66 -5.25 -20.79
N PHE A 65 10.43 -4.92 -21.21
CA PHE A 65 9.91 -3.55 -21.09
C PHE A 65 10.04 -2.93 -19.68
N ILE A 66 9.62 -3.67 -18.64
CA ILE A 66 9.74 -3.21 -17.25
C ILE A 66 11.21 -3.12 -16.83
N TYR A 67 12.03 -4.10 -17.23
CA TYR A 67 13.46 -4.08 -16.96
C TYR A 67 14.16 -2.89 -17.62
N THR A 68 13.84 -2.57 -18.87
CA THR A 68 14.40 -1.44 -19.61
C THR A 68 13.97 -0.12 -19.01
N LEU A 69 12.70 0.01 -18.62
CA LEU A 69 12.20 1.22 -17.95
C LEU A 69 12.92 1.46 -16.62
N VAL A 70 13.10 0.43 -15.80
CA VAL A 70 13.85 0.54 -14.55
C VAL A 70 15.34 0.76 -14.82
N ALA A 71 15.90 0.09 -15.83
CA ALA A 71 17.30 0.18 -16.17
C ALA A 71 17.67 1.59 -16.65
N GLU A 72 16.93 2.14 -17.61
CA GLU A 72 17.23 3.45 -18.19
C GLU A 72 16.94 4.61 -17.25
N TRP A 73 15.82 4.56 -16.52
CA TRP A 73 15.38 5.69 -15.70
C TRP A 73 15.96 5.68 -14.29
N PHE A 74 16.40 4.52 -13.79
CA PHE A 74 16.83 4.35 -12.41
C PHE A 74 18.24 3.78 -12.29
N VAL A 75 18.53 2.66 -12.97
CA VAL A 75 19.82 1.96 -12.81
C VAL A 75 20.95 2.73 -13.46
N ASN A 76 20.81 3.10 -14.73
CA ASN A 76 21.88 3.73 -15.52
C ASN A 76 22.34 5.06 -14.92
N PRO A 77 21.46 6.01 -14.55
CA PRO A 77 21.89 7.27 -13.95
C PRO A 77 22.64 7.06 -12.64
N ILE A 78 22.19 6.12 -11.80
CA ILE A 78 22.83 5.81 -10.52
C ILE A 78 24.17 5.10 -10.74
N TYR A 79 24.24 4.17 -11.69
CA TYR A 79 25.43 3.40 -12.01
C TYR A 79 26.53 4.27 -12.63
N GLU A 80 26.18 5.13 -13.59
CA GLU A 80 27.13 6.04 -14.26
C GLU A 80 27.79 7.03 -13.28
N LEU A 81 27.07 7.41 -12.22
CA LEU A 81 27.57 8.31 -11.18
C LEU A 81 28.51 7.64 -10.16
N GLY A 82 28.66 6.30 -10.22
CA GLY A 82 29.55 5.55 -9.34
C GLY A 82 29.28 5.81 -7.85
N PHE A 83 30.29 6.30 -7.12
CA PHE A 83 30.16 6.59 -5.68
C PHE A 83 29.10 7.67 -5.38
N ILE A 84 28.95 8.66 -6.26
CA ILE A 84 27.95 9.72 -6.12
C ILE A 84 26.54 9.14 -6.30
N GLY A 85 26.41 8.07 -7.07
CA GLY A 85 25.17 7.32 -7.27
C GLY A 85 24.55 6.83 -5.95
N ILE A 86 25.36 6.52 -4.93
CA ILE A 86 24.85 6.10 -3.61
C ILE A 86 24.04 7.22 -2.96
N PHE A 87 24.52 8.47 -3.04
CA PHE A 87 23.79 9.61 -2.48
C PHE A 87 22.52 9.92 -3.27
N LEU A 88 22.57 9.80 -4.60
CA LEU A 88 21.39 9.93 -5.45
C LEU A 88 20.34 8.87 -5.10
N PHE A 89 20.76 7.61 -4.95
CA PHE A 89 19.90 6.51 -4.52
C PHE A 89 19.23 6.80 -3.18
N ILE A 90 19.99 7.24 -2.16
CA ILE A 90 19.44 7.58 -0.85
C ILE A 90 18.45 8.75 -0.95
N ALA A 91 18.75 9.77 -1.73
CA ALA A 91 17.85 10.90 -1.94
C ALA A 91 16.53 10.46 -2.61
N VAL A 92 16.62 9.60 -3.61
CA VAL A 92 15.46 9.05 -4.30
C VAL A 92 14.62 8.17 -3.36
N MET A 93 15.26 7.29 -2.58
CA MET A 93 14.61 6.50 -1.53
C MET A 93 13.89 7.39 -0.51
N ALA A 94 14.51 8.50 -0.12
CA ALA A 94 13.92 9.41 0.86
C ALA A 94 12.73 10.19 0.31
N ILE A 95 12.78 10.60 -0.96
CA ILE A 95 11.69 11.31 -1.64
C ILE A 95 10.49 10.38 -1.88
N GLN A 96 10.71 9.14 -2.33
CA GLN A 96 9.61 8.19 -2.51
C GLN A 96 8.95 7.82 -1.18
N GLY A 97 9.67 7.82 -0.06
CA GLY A 97 9.06 7.59 1.25
C GLY A 97 8.03 8.67 1.63
N LEU A 98 8.16 9.87 1.07
CA LEU A 98 7.20 10.96 1.24
C LEU A 98 6.12 10.98 0.15
N LEU A 99 6.47 10.52 -1.06
CA LEU A 99 5.60 10.54 -2.23
C LEU A 99 5.10 9.13 -2.55
N VAL A 100 3.79 8.93 -2.39
CA VAL A 100 3.05 7.69 -2.67
C VAL A 100 3.23 7.07 -4.08
N PRO A 101 3.51 7.80 -5.20
CA PRO A 101 3.35 7.18 -6.52
C PRO A 101 4.50 6.25 -6.95
N ILE A 102 5.61 6.15 -6.20
CA ILE A 102 6.74 5.30 -6.59
C ILE A 102 6.74 4.02 -5.74
N PRO A 103 6.54 2.83 -6.35
CA PRO A 103 6.64 1.57 -5.64
C PRO A 103 8.09 1.32 -5.22
N SER A 104 8.31 1.18 -3.91
CA SER A 104 9.64 1.02 -3.31
C SER A 104 10.38 -0.23 -3.79
N GLU A 105 9.62 -1.24 -4.25
CA GLU A 105 10.10 -2.52 -4.73
C GLU A 105 10.94 -2.36 -6.00
N ILE A 106 10.56 -1.44 -6.89
CA ILE A 106 11.31 -1.17 -8.12
C ILE A 106 12.70 -0.64 -7.77
N VAL A 107 12.76 0.28 -6.80
CA VAL A 107 14.01 0.89 -6.36
C VAL A 107 14.89 -0.12 -5.63
N LEU A 108 14.28 -1.02 -4.86
CA LEU A 108 14.98 -2.10 -4.17
C LEU A 108 15.55 -3.14 -5.15
N LEU A 109 14.81 -3.48 -6.21
CA LEU A 109 15.31 -4.35 -7.27
C LEU A 109 16.47 -3.69 -8.03
N ALA A 110 16.38 -2.39 -8.31
CA ALA A 110 17.44 -1.62 -8.97
C ALA A 110 18.75 -1.64 -8.17
N THR A 111 18.72 -1.43 -6.84
CA THR A 111 19.95 -1.52 -6.01
C THR A 111 20.57 -2.91 -6.01
N GLY A 112 19.74 -3.96 -6.04
CA GLY A 112 20.21 -5.33 -6.21
C GLY A 112 20.88 -5.59 -7.56
N MET A 113 20.41 -4.93 -8.63
CA MET A 113 21.03 -5.01 -9.97
C MET A 113 22.38 -4.26 -10.04
N ILE A 114 22.50 -3.12 -9.35
CA ILE A 114 23.70 -2.26 -9.38
C ILE A 114 24.82 -2.84 -8.51
N TRP A 115 24.52 -3.20 -7.26
CA TRP A 115 25.51 -3.56 -6.24
C TRP A 115 25.43 -5.04 -5.80
N GLY A 116 24.54 -5.83 -6.41
CA GLY A 116 24.31 -7.22 -6.02
C GLY A 116 23.43 -7.35 -4.77
N TRP A 117 23.07 -8.58 -4.42
CA TRP A 117 22.11 -8.86 -3.34
C TRP A 117 22.59 -8.39 -1.95
N ALA A 118 23.87 -8.57 -1.63
CA ALA A 118 24.41 -8.27 -0.30
C ALA A 118 24.59 -6.75 -0.08
N LEU A 119 25.41 -6.10 -0.91
CA LEU A 119 25.65 -4.66 -0.82
C LEU A 119 24.40 -3.86 -1.20
N GLY A 120 23.67 -4.30 -2.22
CA GLY A 120 22.41 -3.67 -2.62
C GLY A 120 21.34 -3.78 -1.54
N GLY A 121 21.25 -4.92 -0.84
CA GLY A 121 20.38 -5.10 0.32
C GLY A 121 20.77 -4.18 1.49
N PHE A 122 22.05 -4.09 1.81
CA PHE A 122 22.55 -3.20 2.85
C PHE A 122 22.29 -1.72 2.54
N LEU A 123 22.58 -1.28 1.31
CA LEU A 123 22.25 0.07 0.85
C LEU A 123 20.75 0.32 0.82
N GLY A 124 19.95 -0.68 0.46
CA GLY A 124 18.48 -0.63 0.53
C GLY A 124 17.98 -0.36 1.95
N ILE A 125 18.54 -1.04 2.96
CA ILE A 125 18.24 -0.78 4.37
C ILE A 125 18.58 0.66 4.73
N ILE A 126 19.79 1.12 4.38
CA ILE A 126 20.19 2.52 4.64
C ILE A 126 19.24 3.51 3.99
N GLY A 127 18.91 3.32 2.71
CA GLY A 127 17.95 4.17 2.00
C GLY A 127 16.57 4.19 2.66
N SER A 128 16.07 3.02 3.10
CA SER A 128 14.79 2.93 3.81
C SER A 128 14.81 3.65 5.17
N MET A 129 15.94 3.58 5.89
CA MET A 129 16.12 4.31 7.14
C MET A 129 16.17 5.82 6.90
N SER A 130 16.86 6.27 5.84
CA SER A 130 16.87 7.69 5.44
C SER A 130 15.48 8.19 5.06
N ALA A 131 14.69 7.38 4.37
CA ALA A 131 13.29 7.69 4.07
C ALA A 131 12.44 7.82 5.34
N ALA A 132 12.55 6.85 6.25
CA ALA A 132 11.85 6.89 7.52
C ALA A 132 12.24 8.11 8.38
N LEU A 133 13.53 8.45 8.39
CA LEU A 133 14.03 9.65 9.09
C LEU A 133 13.48 10.94 8.49
N LEU A 134 13.42 11.04 7.16
CA LEU A 134 12.86 12.20 6.46
C LEU A 134 11.36 12.34 6.78
N CYS A 135 10.60 11.25 6.66
CA CYS A 135 9.17 11.25 7.00
C CYS A 135 8.94 11.59 8.48
N PHE A 136 9.76 11.06 9.38
CA PHE A 136 9.71 11.41 10.79
C PHE A 136 9.99 12.89 11.02
N TYR A 137 10.98 13.48 10.35
CA TYR A 137 11.30 14.89 10.50
C TYR A 137 10.16 15.80 10.00
N VAL A 138 9.58 15.47 8.84
CA VAL A 138 8.43 16.18 8.28
C VAL A 138 7.22 16.08 9.23
N SER A 139 6.92 14.88 9.72
CA SER A 139 5.84 14.63 10.68
C SER A 139 6.11 15.30 12.04
N ARG A 140 7.36 15.37 12.50
CA ARG A 140 7.69 16.04 13.77
C ARG A 140 7.43 17.54 13.71
N LYS A 141 7.69 18.18 12.56
CA LYS A 141 7.53 19.64 12.40
C LYS A 141 6.08 20.05 12.13
N GLY A 142 5.32 19.27 11.37
CA GLY A 142 3.96 19.63 10.92
C GLY A 142 2.85 18.64 11.27
N GLY A 143 3.17 17.48 11.85
CA GLY A 143 2.24 16.37 11.99
C GLY A 143 1.05 16.66 12.88
N ARG A 144 1.24 17.23 14.08
CA ARG A 144 0.13 17.49 15.02
C ARG A 144 -0.93 18.48 14.49
N PRO A 145 -0.58 19.66 13.95
CA PRO A 145 -1.58 20.58 13.41
C PRO A 145 -2.28 20.01 12.16
N LEU A 146 -1.56 19.29 11.29
CA LEU A 146 -2.17 18.63 10.12
C LEU A 146 -3.11 17.50 10.56
N ALA A 147 -2.67 16.63 11.46
CA ALA A 147 -3.49 15.54 11.99
C ALA A 147 -4.78 16.07 12.64
N LYS A 148 -4.71 17.18 13.41
CA LYS A 148 -5.90 17.81 13.99
C LYS A 148 -6.91 18.24 12.92
N LYS A 149 -6.43 18.74 11.77
CA LYS A 149 -7.28 19.17 10.65
C LYS A 149 -7.90 18.00 9.89
N PHE A 150 -7.17 16.88 9.72
CA PHE A 150 -7.63 15.74 8.91
C PHE A 150 -8.40 14.68 9.72
N VAL A 151 -7.95 14.37 10.93
CA VAL A 151 -8.48 13.27 11.77
C VAL A 151 -9.39 13.80 12.90
N GLY A 152 -9.23 15.06 13.28
CA GLY A 152 -10.00 15.69 14.35
C GLY A 152 -9.36 15.54 15.73
N GLU A 153 -9.69 16.48 16.61
CA GLU A 153 -9.06 16.60 17.94
C GLU A 153 -9.44 15.46 18.90
N ASN A 154 -10.67 14.94 18.80
CA ASN A 154 -11.16 13.84 19.63
C ASN A 154 -10.38 12.55 19.41
N ALA A 155 -10.08 12.21 18.15
CA ALA A 155 -9.32 11.01 17.81
C ALA A 155 -7.86 11.10 18.28
N ILE A 156 -7.25 12.28 18.18
CA ILE A 156 -5.88 12.52 18.68
C ILE A 156 -5.83 12.41 20.19
N ASN A 157 -6.79 12.99 20.91
CA ASN A 157 -6.85 12.90 22.37
C ASN A 157 -7.05 11.45 22.85
N MET A 158 -7.86 10.67 22.13
CA MET A 158 -8.02 9.23 22.40
C MET A 158 -6.72 8.46 22.18
N ALA A 159 -6.00 8.73 21.10
CA ALA A 159 -4.69 8.13 20.83
C ALA A 159 -3.65 8.52 21.90
N ASP A 160 -3.57 9.81 22.25
CA ASP A 160 -2.68 10.34 23.31
C ASP A 160 -2.98 9.65 24.66
N GLY A 161 -4.25 9.46 25.01
CA GLY A 161 -4.66 8.76 26.25
C GLY A 161 -4.27 7.28 26.27
N LEU A 162 -4.40 6.58 25.14
CA LEU A 162 -3.98 5.18 25.02
C LEU A 162 -2.45 5.04 25.10
N ILE A 163 -1.70 5.94 24.46
CA ILE A 163 -0.24 5.99 24.53
C ILE A 163 0.21 6.31 25.97
N GLN A 164 -0.45 7.22 26.67
CA GLN A 164 -0.11 7.54 28.06
C GLN A 164 -0.36 6.34 29.01
N LYS A 165 -1.41 5.55 28.77
CA LYS A 165 -1.78 4.40 29.61
C LYS A 165 -0.93 3.15 29.35
N TYR A 166 -0.59 2.86 28.09
CA TYR A 166 0.06 1.61 27.70
C TYR A 166 1.45 1.78 27.08
N GLY A 167 1.88 3.01 26.84
CA GLY A 167 3.19 3.35 26.29
C GLY A 167 3.44 2.75 24.91
N ILE A 168 4.69 2.37 24.67
CA ILE A 168 5.18 1.78 23.41
C ILE A 168 4.42 0.50 23.03
N LYS A 169 3.85 -0.24 23.99
CA LYS A 169 3.13 -1.49 23.72
C LYS A 169 1.93 -1.27 22.80
N VAL A 170 1.20 -0.16 22.97
CA VAL A 170 0.07 0.18 22.10
C VAL A 170 0.53 0.45 20.67
N ILE A 171 1.68 1.10 20.49
CA ILE A 171 2.25 1.39 19.16
C ILE A 171 2.67 0.09 18.45
N ILE A 172 3.23 -0.86 19.20
CA ILE A 172 3.61 -2.16 18.65
C ILE A 172 2.35 -2.94 18.27
N ILE A 173 1.35 -3.03 19.16
CA ILE A 173 0.10 -3.76 18.92
C ILE A 173 -0.69 -3.14 17.77
N SER A 174 -0.76 -1.81 17.68
CA SER A 174 -1.44 -1.12 16.57
C SER A 174 -0.84 -1.50 15.22
N ARG A 175 0.45 -1.79 15.17
CA ARG A 175 1.13 -2.23 13.94
C ARG A 175 0.79 -3.66 13.52
N PHE A 176 0.20 -4.47 14.40
CA PHE A 176 -0.32 -5.79 14.04
C PHE A 176 -1.80 -5.75 13.62
N ILE A 177 -2.47 -4.61 13.76
CA ILE A 177 -3.87 -4.44 13.39
C ILE A 177 -3.95 -3.98 11.93
N PRO A 178 -4.52 -4.78 11.01
CA PRO A 178 -4.50 -4.50 9.57
C PRO A 178 -5.34 -3.28 9.15
N PHE A 179 -6.19 -2.77 10.05
CA PHE A 179 -7.00 -1.57 9.82
C PHE A 179 -6.24 -0.25 10.05
N ILE A 180 -5.00 -0.32 10.56
CA ILE A 180 -4.14 0.85 10.75
C ILE A 180 -3.17 0.82 9.58
N SER A 181 -3.25 1.84 8.72
CA SER A 181 -2.38 1.94 7.55
C SER A 181 -0.92 1.88 8.00
N PHE A 182 -0.17 0.93 7.44
CA PHE A 182 1.22 0.67 7.79
C PHE A 182 2.18 1.82 7.43
N ASP A 183 1.69 2.79 6.66
CA ASP A 183 2.47 3.81 5.96
C ASP A 183 1.94 5.26 6.15
N VAL A 184 1.17 5.52 7.22
CA VAL A 184 0.58 6.85 7.52
C VAL A 184 0.93 7.31 8.93
#